data_AF-A0A8C5MDL0-F1
#
_entry.id   AF-A0A8C5MDL0-F1
#
_cell.length_a   1.000
_cell.length_b   1.000
_cell.length_c   1.000
_cell.angle_alpha   90.00
_cell.angle_beta   90.00
_cell.angle_gamma   90.00
#
_symmetry.space_group_name_H-M   'P 1'
#
loop_
_entity.id
_entity.type
_entity.pdbx_description
1 polymer ?
#
loop_
_entity_poly.entity_id
_entity_poly.type
_entity_poly.pdbx_seq_one_letter_code
_entity_poly.pdbx_strand_id
1 'polypeptide(L)' 'MGEKYKMLWLLPYFLAAFGQAQKENDQKWVDCDRSVTGTVYDYGALSLEGSQYIPFSKYQGKMILFVNVATF' A
#
# COMPACT_ATOMS: atom_id res chain seq x y z
N MET A 1 15.87 -37.15 -29.22
CA MET A 1 14.67 -37.05 -28.36
C MET A 1 15.17 -37.06 -26.92
N GLY A 2 15.27 -35.95 -26.21
CA GLY A 2 14.38 -34.80 -26.18
C GLY A 2 14.22 -34.26 -24.74
N GLU A 3 14.56 -35.07 -23.72
CA GLU A 3 14.06 -34.87 -22.36
C GLU A 3 15.12 -34.42 -21.33
N LYS A 4 16.42 -34.61 -21.58
CA LYS A 4 17.47 -34.31 -20.56
C LYS A 4 17.96 -32.86 -20.53
N TYR A 5 17.71 -32.07 -21.58
CA TYR A 5 18.19 -30.68 -21.70
C TYR A 5 17.19 -29.64 -21.17
N LYS A 6 15.96 -30.08 -20.90
CA LYS A 6 14.85 -29.22 -20.45
C LYS A 6 15.05 -28.71 -19.02
N MET A 7 15.71 -29.50 -18.17
CA MET A 7 15.90 -29.16 -16.76
C MET A 7 17.00 -28.11 -16.55
N LEU A 8 18.02 -28.05 -17.41
CA LEU A 8 19.09 -27.05 -17.31
C LEU A 8 18.63 -25.63 -17.72
N TRP A 9 17.61 -25.55 -18.57
CA TRP A 9 16.97 -24.29 -18.99
C TRP A 9 16.10 -23.63 -17.91
N LEU A 10 15.79 -24.36 -16.82
CA LEU A 10 14.91 -23.85 -15.76
C LEU A 10 15.68 -23.22 -14.59
N LEU A 11 17.01 -23.38 -14.55
CA LEU A 11 17.89 -22.77 -13.54
C LEU A 11 17.83 -21.22 -13.48
N PRO A 12 17.79 -20.49 -14.62
CA PRO A 12 17.69 -19.02 -14.59
C PRO A 12 16.37 -18.54 -13.98
N TYR A 13 15.28 -19.28 -14.21
CA TYR A 13 13.97 -18.96 -13.65
C TYR A 13 13.95 -19.11 -12.12
N PHE A 14 14.67 -20.08 -11.58
CA PHE A 14 14.76 -20.28 -10.13
C PHE A 14 15.55 -19.15 -9.44
N LEU A 15 16.60 -18.64 -10.09
CA LEU A 15 17.42 -17.54 -9.56
C LEU A 15 16.70 -16.19 -9.59
N ALA A 16 15.87 -15.94 -10.61
CA ALA A 16 15.06 -14.72 -10.70
C ALA A 16 14.03 -14.59 -9.57
N ALA A 17 13.54 -15.71 -9.02
CA ALA A 17 12.56 -15.70 -7.94
C ALA A 17 13.13 -15.19 -6.60
N PHE A 18 14.44 -15.35 -6.36
CA PHE A 18 15.07 -14.95 -5.09
C PHE A 18 15.60 -13.51 -5.09
N GLY A 19 15.77 -12.87 -6.25
CA GLY A 19 16.44 -11.57 -6.37
C GLY A 19 15.62 -10.34 -5.96
N GLN A 20 14.33 -10.47 -5.65
CA GLN A 20 13.46 -9.32 -5.39
C GLN A 20 13.20 -9.04 -3.89
N ALA A 21 13.79 -9.81 -2.99
CA ALA A 21 13.61 -9.63 -1.54
C ALA A 21 14.52 -8.51 -0.96
N GLN A 22 14.59 -7.35 -1.60
CA GLN A 22 15.01 -6.11 -0.93
C GLN A 22 14.72 -4.92 -1.84
N LYS A 23 13.57 -4.28 -1.67
CA LYS A 23 13.41 -2.90 -2.12
C LYS A 23 13.18 -2.02 -0.90
N GLU A 24 14.31 -1.45 -0.52
CA GLU A 24 14.62 -0.29 0.31
C GLU A 24 13.42 0.62 0.63
N ASN A 25 13.27 0.83 1.93
CA ASN A 25 12.25 1.61 2.60
C ASN A 25 12.61 3.11 2.49
N ASP A 26 12.04 3.81 1.51
CA ASP A 26 12.04 5.28 1.44
C ASP A 26 11.13 5.84 2.56
N GLN A 27 11.57 5.68 3.80
CA GLN A 27 10.86 6.13 4.99
C GLN A 27 11.07 7.64 5.15
N LYS A 28 10.29 8.43 4.40
CA LYS A 28 10.06 9.83 4.75
C LYS A 28 9.52 9.83 6.19
N TRP A 29 10.20 10.51 7.12
CA TRP A 29 9.82 10.55 8.54
C TRP A 29 8.37 11.02 8.68
N VAL A 30 7.46 10.06 8.83
CA VAL A 30 6.10 10.33 9.27
C VAL A 30 6.18 10.41 10.79
N ASP A 31 5.97 11.60 11.35
CA ASP A 31 5.82 11.77 12.78
C ASP A 31 4.42 11.30 13.17
N CYS A 32 4.25 9.98 13.24
CA CYS A 32 3.03 9.39 13.76
C CYS A 32 3.08 9.49 15.28
N ASP A 33 2.18 10.29 15.85
CA ASP A 33 1.98 10.34 17.29
C ASP A 33 1.54 8.95 17.80
N ARG A 34 2.47 8.26 18.46
CA ARG A 34 2.28 6.90 18.96
C ARG A 34 1.33 6.82 20.15
N SER A 35 0.99 7.95 20.77
CA SER A 35 0.02 8.00 21.87
C SER A 35 -1.41 7.85 21.37
N VAL A 36 -1.65 8.15 20.08
CA VAL A 36 -2.97 8.00 19.46
C VAL A 36 -3.17 6.54 19.08
N THR A 37 -4.11 5.88 19.76
CA THR A 37 -4.53 4.51 19.42
C THR A 37 -5.60 4.55 18.33
N GLY A 38 -5.56 3.60 17.40
CA GLY A 38 -6.59 3.43 16.36
C GLY A 38 -6.03 3.57 14.95
N THR A 39 -6.92 3.55 13.96
CA THR A 39 -6.60 3.74 12.55
C THR A 39 -7.49 4.82 11.95
N VAL A 40 -7.13 5.31 10.76
CA VAL A 40 -8.01 6.24 10.02
C VAL A 40 -9.39 5.65 9.75
N TYR A 41 -9.54 4.32 9.76
CA TYR A 41 -10.80 3.63 9.48
C TYR A 41 -11.85 3.75 10.60
N ASP A 42 -11.45 4.19 11.79
CA ASP A 42 -12.35 4.45 12.91
C ASP A 42 -13.08 5.81 12.77
N TYR A 43 -12.74 6.56 11.70
CA TYR A 43 -13.26 7.89 11.43
C TYR A 43 -13.94 7.98 10.06
N GLY A 44 -14.50 9.15 9.78
CA GLY A 44 -15.14 9.50 8.51
C GLY A 44 -15.39 11.00 8.45
N ALA A 45 -15.86 11.46 7.30
CA ALA A 45 -16.20 12.86 7.07
C ALA A 45 -17.56 12.99 6.39
N LEU A 46 -18.20 14.14 6.55
CA LEU A 46 -19.34 14.52 5.71
C LEU A 46 -18.82 14.90 4.32
N SER A 47 -19.58 14.56 3.28
CA SER A 47 -19.30 15.02 1.92
C SER A 47 -19.39 16.55 1.84
N LEU A 48 -18.87 17.13 0.75
CA LEU A 48 -18.88 18.58 0.56
C LEU A 48 -20.32 19.15 0.59
N GLU A 49 -21.29 18.40 0.11
CA GLU A 49 -22.71 18.77 0.15
C GLU A 49 -23.35 18.63 1.55
N GLY A 50 -22.65 18.00 2.51
CA GLY A 50 -23.10 17.83 3.89
C GLY A 50 -24.21 16.78 4.09
N SER A 51 -24.73 16.17 3.03
CA SER A 51 -25.86 15.24 3.08
C SER A 51 -25.47 13.81 3.40
N GLN A 52 -24.21 13.43 3.15
CA GLN A 52 -23.73 12.05 3.31
C GLN A 52 -22.52 11.97 4.22
N TYR A 53 -22.61 11.12 5.25
CA TYR A 53 -21.44 10.70 6.02
C TYR A 53 -20.72 9.56 5.32
N ILE A 54 -19.41 9.71 5.11
CA ILE A 54 -18.54 8.76 4.43
C ILE A 54 -17.52 8.22 5.45
N PRO A 55 -17.71 6.99 5.97
CA PRO A 55 -16.70 6.36 6.82
C PRO A 55 -15.46 6.00 6.00
N PHE A 56 -14.28 6.27 6.54
CA PHE A 56 -13.02 6.00 5.85
C PHE A 56 -12.72 4.50 5.74
N SER A 57 -13.36 3.66 6.56
CA SER A 57 -13.31 2.19 6.44
C SER A 57 -13.70 1.67 5.05
N LYS A 58 -14.50 2.43 4.29
CA LYS A 58 -14.84 2.11 2.88
C LYS A 58 -13.60 2.02 1.97
N TYR A 59 -12.48 2.64 2.36
CA TYR A 59 -11.24 2.67 1.60
C TYR A 59 -10.18 1.69 2.15
N GLN A 60 -10.55 0.72 2.98
CA GLN A 60 -9.64 -0.33 3.42
C GLN A 60 -8.96 -1.04 2.25
N GLY A 61 -7.67 -1.31 2.41
CA GLY A 61 -6.82 -1.89 1.36
C GLY A 61 -6.40 -0.92 0.26
N LYS A 62 -6.69 0.39 0.40
CA LYS A 62 -6.23 1.44 -0.51
C LYS A 62 -5.30 2.41 0.21
N MET A 63 -4.39 3.03 -0.54
CA MET A 63 -3.60 4.17 -0.06
C MET A 63 -4.48 5.43 -0.06
N ILE A 64 -4.49 6.16 1.05
CA ILE A 64 -5.31 7.37 1.24
C ILE A 64 -4.38 8.57 1.45
N LEU A 65 -4.63 9.66 0.73
CA LEU A 65 -3.95 10.94 0.89
C LEU A 65 -4.93 11.97 1.46
N PHE A 66 -4.64 12.48 2.66
CA PHE A 66 -5.39 13.58 3.27
C PHE A 66 -4.77 14.91 2.86
N VAL A 67 -5.58 15.81 2.28
CA VAL A 67 -5.15 17.15 1.84
C VAL A 67 -6.11 18.19 2.42
N ASN A 68 -5.57 19.13 3.20
CA ASN A 68 -6.31 20.32 3.62
C ASN A 68 -6.29 21.35 2.46
N VAL A 69 -7.45 21.89 2.10
CA VAL A 69 -7.62 22.83 0.98
C VAL A 69 -8.27 24.13 1.47
N ALA A 70 -7.96 25.25 0.81
CA ALA A 70 -8.60 26.55 1.02
C ALA A 70 -8.71 27.29 -0.33
N THR A 71 -9.74 28.12 -0.48
CA THR A 71 -9.91 29.04 -1.61
C THR A 71 -9.52 30.46 -1.20
N PHE A 72 -9.08 31.28 -2.15
CA PHE A 72 -8.73 32.70 -1.93
C PHE A 72 -9.97 33.59 -1.81
#